data_AF-A0A6G3TPN5-F1
#
_entry.id   AF-A0A6G3TPN5-F1
#
_cell.length_a   1.000
_cell.length_b   1.000
_cell.length_c   1.000
_cell.angle_alpha   90.00
_cell.angle_beta   90.00
_cell.angle_gamma   90.00
#
_symmetry.space_group_name_H-M   'P 1'
#
loop_
_entity.id
_entity.type
_entity.pdbx_description
1 polymer ?
#
loop_
_entity_poly.entity_id
_entity_poly.type
_entity_poly.pdbx_seq_one_letter_code
_entity_poly.pdbx_strand_id
1 'polypeptide(L)'
;PVATQAVPADTTPDALAPAGTASADLPPVQRFSFRRSHRAARTTAAALASVTAATVADNLSRLHTPSSRPGPDEPPPPYSDPPPPYEAGAGSPPPDGPPPAYTAVPEGGFDPRELTDFQLDELVHRIIGRVTRLVRTELRMDRERIGRLRDPR
;
A
#
# COMPACT_ATOMS: atom_id res chain seq x y z
N PRO A 1 -62.49 26.01 -32.42
CA PRO A 1 -61.04 26.13 -32.12
C PRO A 1 -60.82 26.34 -30.61
N VAL A 2 -60.72 25.26 -29.80
CA VAL A 2 -59.54 24.41 -29.50
C VAL A 2 -58.50 25.09 -28.59
N ALA A 3 -58.27 24.45 -27.42
CA ALA A 3 -57.06 24.40 -26.56
C ALA A 3 -56.76 25.67 -25.70
N THR A 4 -56.36 25.64 -24.42
CA THR A 4 -55.66 24.64 -23.57
C THR A 4 -55.94 24.89 -22.07
N GLN A 5 -55.92 23.77 -21.33
CA GLN A 5 -56.07 23.47 -19.90
C GLN A 5 -55.04 24.12 -18.93
N ALA A 6 -55.46 24.42 -17.69
CA ALA A 6 -54.56 24.53 -16.53
C ALA A 6 -55.27 24.23 -15.18
N VAL A 7 -54.81 23.15 -14.54
CA VAL A 7 -54.75 22.80 -13.09
C VAL A 7 -56.04 22.56 -12.27
N PRO A 8 -56.20 21.35 -11.69
CA PRO A 8 -57.01 21.12 -10.50
C PRO A 8 -56.14 20.82 -9.26
N ALA A 9 -56.58 21.21 -8.07
CA ALA A 9 -56.70 20.29 -6.92
C ALA A 9 -57.15 21.07 -5.68
N ASP A 10 -58.24 20.56 -5.13
CA ASP A 10 -59.01 21.06 -4.01
C ASP A 10 -58.31 20.77 -2.67
N THR A 11 -58.69 21.55 -1.67
CA THR A 11 -58.09 21.61 -0.33
C THR A 11 -58.77 20.60 0.59
N THR A 12 -58.03 19.71 1.26
CA THR A 12 -58.40 19.02 2.53
C THR A 12 -57.12 18.36 3.09
N PRO A 13 -56.90 18.30 4.42
CA PRO A 13 -57.74 17.48 5.32
C PRO A 13 -57.90 17.99 6.76
N ASP A 14 -59.02 17.60 7.40
CA ASP A 14 -59.15 17.58 8.86
C ASP A 14 -59.60 16.18 9.34
N ALA A 15 -59.01 15.80 10.47
CA ALA A 15 -59.24 14.72 11.44
C ALA A 15 -60.08 13.47 11.09
N LEU A 16 -59.50 12.27 11.33
CA LEU A 16 -59.66 11.51 12.59
C LEU A 16 -58.81 10.22 12.56
N ALA A 17 -58.22 9.86 13.71
CA ALA A 17 -57.28 8.76 13.95
C ALA A 17 -57.84 7.33 13.71
N PRO A 18 -56.96 6.32 13.66
CA PRO A 18 -57.00 5.36 14.77
C PRO A 18 -55.63 4.98 15.36
N ALA A 19 -55.73 4.48 16.58
CA ALA A 19 -54.72 3.98 17.51
C ALA A 19 -53.55 3.19 16.86
N GLY A 20 -52.34 3.65 17.18
CA GLY A 20 -51.11 2.86 17.09
C GLY A 20 -50.48 2.76 18.47
N THR A 21 -50.56 1.57 19.07
CA THR A 21 -49.84 1.15 20.26
C THR A 21 -48.33 1.27 20.04
N ALA A 22 -47.69 2.31 20.58
CA ALA A 22 -46.23 2.37 20.70
C ALA A 22 -45.82 1.55 21.93
N SER A 23 -45.69 0.23 21.71
CA SER A 23 -45.01 -0.68 22.62
C SER A 23 -43.55 -0.26 22.71
N ALA A 24 -43.09 0.01 23.93
CA ALA A 24 -41.69 0.25 24.24
C ALA A 24 -40.91 -1.04 24.01
N ASP A 25 -40.25 -1.16 22.86
CA ASP A 25 -39.27 -2.22 22.61
C ASP A 25 -38.15 -1.63 21.73
N LEU A 26 -37.35 -0.75 22.34
CA LEU A 26 -36.09 -0.30 21.74
C LEU A 26 -35.05 -1.42 21.92
N PRO A 27 -34.26 -1.76 20.88
CA PRO A 27 -33.23 -2.78 20.99
C PRO A 27 -32.22 -2.38 22.07
N PRO A 28 -31.71 -3.33 22.88
CA PRO A 28 -30.77 -3.01 23.94
C PRO A 28 -29.50 -2.40 23.33
N VAL A 29 -29.19 -1.17 23.73
CA VAL A 29 -27.91 -0.52 23.41
C VAL A 29 -26.81 -1.31 24.12
N GLN A 30 -26.18 -2.24 23.39
CA GLN A 30 -25.11 -3.09 23.89
C GLN A 30 -23.88 -2.21 24.18
N ARG A 31 -23.73 -1.80 25.45
CA ARG A 31 -22.57 -1.05 25.92
C ARG A 31 -21.36 -1.98 25.99
N PHE A 32 -20.53 -1.95 24.95
CA PHE A 32 -19.27 -2.67 24.90
C PHE A 32 -18.32 -2.15 25.99
N SER A 33 -18.23 -2.91 27.08
CA SER A 33 -17.17 -2.76 28.07
C SER A 33 -15.89 -3.31 27.45
N PHE A 34 -14.89 -2.45 27.21
CA PHE A 34 -13.56 -2.85 26.76
C PHE A 34 -12.81 -3.64 27.86
N ARG A 35 -13.20 -4.90 28.06
CA ARG A 35 -12.38 -5.91 28.72
C ARG A 35 -11.55 -6.58 27.63
N ARG A 36 -10.30 -6.15 27.58
CA ARG A 36 -9.17 -6.63 26.79
C ARG A 36 -9.12 -8.16 26.64
N SER A 37 -9.82 -8.73 25.64
CA SER A 37 -9.64 -10.11 25.19
C SER A 37 -8.78 -10.14 23.93
N HIS A 38 -7.47 -9.94 24.10
CA HIS A 38 -6.50 -10.00 22.99
C HIS A 38 -6.08 -11.43 22.64
N ARG A 39 -6.67 -12.50 23.21
CA ARG A 39 -6.17 -13.87 23.00
C ARG A 39 -6.85 -14.63 21.86
N ALA A 40 -8.13 -14.41 21.61
CA ALA A 40 -8.87 -15.15 20.58
C ALA A 40 -8.65 -14.60 19.14
N ALA A 41 -8.40 -13.29 19.01
CA ALA A 41 -8.15 -12.66 17.71
C ALA A 41 -6.76 -12.96 17.11
N ARG A 42 -5.83 -13.55 17.90
CA ARG A 42 -4.47 -13.85 17.43
C ARG A 42 -4.40 -15.11 16.58
N THR A 43 -5.27 -16.09 16.80
CA THR A 43 -5.13 -17.42 16.16
C THR A 43 -5.62 -17.42 14.71
N THR A 44 -6.74 -16.77 14.41
CA THR A 44 -7.27 -16.65 13.04
C THR A 44 -6.47 -15.66 12.20
N ALA A 45 -6.08 -14.52 12.79
CA ALA A 45 -5.22 -13.54 12.12
C ALA A 45 -3.81 -14.09 11.86
N ALA A 46 -3.22 -14.85 12.80
CA ALA A 46 -1.93 -15.51 12.58
C ALA A 46 -2.02 -16.64 11.54
N ALA A 47 -3.12 -17.40 11.51
CA ALA A 47 -3.33 -18.44 10.50
C ALA A 47 -3.40 -17.83 9.10
N LEU A 48 -4.20 -16.78 8.89
CA LEU A 48 -4.26 -16.07 7.61
C LEU A 48 -2.92 -15.44 7.23
N ALA A 49 -2.23 -14.80 8.18
CA ALA A 49 -0.90 -14.24 7.96
C ALA A 49 0.13 -15.32 7.54
N SER A 50 0.06 -16.51 8.14
CA SER A 50 0.96 -17.64 7.80
C SER A 50 0.71 -18.19 6.40
N VAL A 51 -0.56 -18.26 5.98
CA VAL A 51 -0.94 -18.68 4.62
C VAL A 51 -0.46 -17.67 3.59
N THR A 52 -0.65 -16.37 3.84
CA THR A 52 -0.13 -15.33 2.95
C THR A 52 1.40 -15.29 2.91
N ALA A 53 2.06 -15.54 4.04
CA ALA A 53 3.52 -15.61 4.08
C ALA A 53 4.05 -16.81 3.28
N ALA A 54 3.36 -17.96 3.36
CA ALA A 54 3.73 -19.16 2.61
C ALA A 54 3.56 -18.96 1.08
N THR A 55 2.47 -18.32 0.63
CA THR A 55 2.29 -18.03 -0.80
C THR A 55 3.30 -17.03 -1.34
N VAL A 56 3.69 -16.03 -0.54
CA VAL A 56 4.75 -15.08 -0.91
C VAL A 56 6.11 -15.78 -0.98
N ALA A 57 6.42 -16.64 0.00
CA ALA A 57 7.66 -17.42 0.00
C ALA A 57 7.72 -18.36 -1.22
N ASP A 58 6.63 -19.04 -1.56
CA ASP A 58 6.55 -19.92 -2.74
C ASP A 58 6.76 -19.14 -4.05
N ASN A 59 6.09 -17.99 -4.20
CA ASN A 59 6.29 -17.14 -5.37
C ASN A 59 7.73 -16.62 -5.48
N LEU A 60 8.34 -16.24 -4.36
CA LEU A 60 9.74 -15.79 -4.34
C LEU A 60 10.71 -16.92 -4.70
N SER A 61 10.46 -18.13 -4.21
CA SER A 61 11.24 -19.33 -4.54
C SER A 61 11.13 -19.69 -6.03
N ARG A 62 9.97 -19.51 -6.66
CA ARG A 62 9.79 -19.74 -8.10
C ARG A 62 10.52 -18.70 -8.96
N LEU A 63 10.60 -17.46 -8.49
CA LEU A 63 11.32 -16.38 -9.17
C LEU A 63 12.84 -16.47 -8.96
N HIS A 64 13.29 -17.19 -7.94
CA HIS A 64 14.70 -17.45 -7.71
C HIS A 64 15.14 -18.64 -8.56
N THR A 65 15.62 -18.36 -9.78
CA THR A 65 16.40 -19.34 -10.53
C THR A 65 17.59 -19.77 -9.66
N PRO A 66 17.73 -21.05 -9.28
CA PRO A 66 18.91 -21.47 -8.55
C PRO A 66 20.09 -21.33 -9.51
N SER A 67 20.87 -20.26 -9.33
CA SER A 67 22.19 -20.18 -9.92
C SER A 67 22.96 -21.38 -9.38
N SER A 68 23.44 -22.27 -10.27
CA SER A 68 24.19 -23.47 -9.90
C SER A 68 25.27 -23.13 -8.89
N ARG A 69 25.01 -23.41 -7.62
CA ARG A 69 25.99 -23.26 -6.56
C ARG A 69 26.95 -24.44 -6.73
N PRO A 70 28.25 -24.20 -6.94
CA PRO A 70 29.24 -25.27 -6.96
C PRO A 70 29.10 -26.09 -5.66
N GLY A 71 29.17 -27.41 -5.78
CA GLY A 71 29.11 -28.30 -4.62
C GLY A 71 30.26 -28.01 -3.65
N PRO A 72 30.12 -28.35 -2.36
CA PRO A 72 31.13 -28.08 -1.34
C PRO A 72 32.52 -28.70 -1.62
N ASP A 73 32.62 -29.66 -2.55
CA ASP A 73 33.85 -30.38 -2.90
C ASP A 73 34.42 -30.01 -4.28
N GLU A 74 33.86 -29.03 -4.98
CA GLU A 74 34.44 -28.58 -6.24
C GLU A 74 35.54 -27.55 -5.96
N PRO A 75 36.82 -27.83 -6.29
CA PRO A 75 37.87 -26.85 -6.12
C PRO A 75 37.55 -25.63 -6.99
N PRO A 76 37.67 -24.41 -6.46
CA PRO A 76 37.39 -23.21 -7.25
C PRO A 76 38.28 -23.22 -8.50
N PRO A 77 37.76 -22.72 -9.65
CA PRO A 77 38.58 -22.59 -10.83
C PRO A 77 39.83 -21.76 -10.49
N PRO A 78 41.00 -22.11 -11.06
CA PRO A 78 42.22 -21.34 -10.86
C PRO A 78 41.96 -19.88 -11.23
N TYR A 79 42.23 -18.96 -10.29
CA TYR A 79 42.18 -17.52 -10.53
C TYR A 79 43.29 -17.17 -11.53
N SER A 80 42.96 -17.21 -12.83
CA SER A 80 43.95 -16.98 -13.88
C SER A 80 44.13 -15.52 -14.28
N ASP A 81 43.38 -14.58 -13.72
CA ASP A 81 43.62 -13.15 -13.94
C ASP A 81 43.31 -12.35 -12.68
N PRO A 82 44.13 -11.34 -12.32
CA PRO A 82 43.70 -10.36 -11.34
C PRO A 82 42.38 -9.74 -11.85
N PRO A 83 41.38 -9.53 -10.98
CA PRO A 83 40.18 -8.84 -11.39
C PRO A 83 40.58 -7.50 -12.01
N PRO A 84 39.91 -7.05 -13.08
CA PRO A 84 40.17 -5.74 -13.64
C PRO A 84 40.10 -4.72 -12.49
N PRO A 85 40.97 -3.69 -12.48
CA PRO A 85 40.88 -2.62 -11.52
C PRO A 85 39.42 -2.16 -11.45
N TYR A 86 38.88 -2.08 -10.24
CA TYR A 86 37.56 -1.53 -10.06
C TYR A 86 37.63 -0.07 -10.50
N GLU A 87 37.20 0.20 -11.72
CA GLU A 87 36.71 1.51 -12.06
C GLU A 87 35.52 1.69 -11.12
N ALA A 88 35.67 2.55 -10.10
CA ALA A 88 34.53 3.02 -9.34
C ALA A 88 33.62 3.65 -10.38
N GLY A 89 32.66 2.86 -10.90
CA GLY A 89 31.78 3.27 -11.97
C GLY A 89 31.28 4.63 -11.56
N ALA A 90 31.64 5.65 -12.33
CA ALA A 90 31.26 7.02 -12.09
C ALA A 90 29.74 7.02 -12.23
N GLY A 91 29.08 6.69 -11.12
CA GLY A 91 27.66 6.90 -10.95
C GLY A 91 27.48 8.34 -11.34
N SER A 92 26.62 8.56 -12.34
CA SER A 92 26.38 9.88 -12.90
C SER A 92 26.36 10.86 -11.75
N PRO A 93 27.28 11.86 -11.74
CA PRO A 93 27.43 12.74 -10.60
C PRO A 93 26.04 13.24 -10.22
N PRO A 94 25.68 13.24 -8.93
CA PRO A 94 24.40 13.80 -8.52
C PRO A 94 24.31 15.17 -9.18
N PRO A 95 23.22 15.48 -9.90
CA PRO A 95 23.14 16.73 -10.63
C PRO A 95 23.52 17.87 -9.67
N ASP A 96 24.49 18.70 -10.05
CA ASP A 96 25.04 19.81 -9.23
C ASP A 96 24.00 20.93 -8.94
N GLY A 97 22.73 20.68 -9.25
CA GLY A 97 21.62 21.55 -8.99
C GLY A 97 20.86 21.15 -7.72
N PRO A 98 20.12 22.10 -7.12
CA PRO A 98 19.11 21.75 -6.13
C PRO A 98 18.20 20.65 -6.70
N PRO A 99 17.72 19.72 -5.85
CA PRO A 99 16.78 18.70 -6.30
C PRO A 99 15.60 19.38 -7.00
N PRO A 100 15.05 18.78 -8.06
CA PRO A 100 13.94 19.38 -8.80
C PRO A 100 12.84 19.75 -7.82
N ALA A 101 12.50 21.04 -7.80
CA ALA A 101 11.40 21.53 -6.98
C ALA A 101 10.10 20.87 -7.44
N TYR A 102 9.20 20.63 -6.49
CA TYR A 102 7.87 20.13 -6.82
C TYR A 102 7.10 21.20 -7.60
N THR A 103 6.73 20.86 -8.84
CA THR A 103 5.79 21.66 -9.63
C THR A 103 4.44 20.98 -9.55
N ALA A 104 3.43 21.70 -9.04
CA ALA A 104 2.07 21.17 -8.97
C ALA A 104 1.54 20.89 -10.37
N VAL A 105 0.89 19.73 -10.53
CA VAL A 105 0.14 19.42 -11.75
C VAL A 105 -1.15 20.25 -11.71
N PRO A 106 -1.49 20.98 -12.78
CA PRO A 106 -2.75 21.73 -12.84
C PRO A 106 -3.96 20.79 -12.64
N GLU A 107 -5.06 21.31 -12.10
CA GLU A 107 -6.28 20.51 -11.93
C GLU A 107 -6.76 19.97 -13.28
N GLY A 108 -7.01 18.65 -13.33
CA GLY A 108 -7.34 17.95 -14.57
C GLY A 108 -6.14 17.64 -15.50
N GLY A 109 -4.91 18.02 -15.13
CA GLY A 109 -3.71 17.80 -15.95
C GLY A 109 -3.15 16.37 -15.94
N PHE A 110 -3.72 15.49 -15.12
CA PHE A 110 -3.35 14.07 -15.06
C PHE A 110 -4.57 13.25 -14.64
N ASP A 111 -5.11 12.44 -15.56
CA ASP A 111 -6.10 11.42 -15.23
C ASP A 111 -5.43 10.03 -15.27
N PRO A 112 -5.31 9.33 -14.13
CA PRO A 112 -4.74 7.98 -14.09
C PRO A 112 -5.60 6.96 -14.86
N ARG A 113 -6.89 7.24 -15.09
CA ARG A 113 -7.80 6.32 -15.80
C ARG A 113 -7.59 6.34 -17.31
N GLU A 114 -6.95 7.38 -17.83
CA GLU A 114 -6.68 7.53 -19.27
C GLU A 114 -5.33 6.92 -19.68
N LEU A 115 -4.55 6.40 -18.73
CA LEU A 115 -3.26 5.78 -19.01
C LEU A 115 -3.44 4.43 -19.72
N THR A 116 -2.59 4.19 -20.72
CA THR A 116 -2.49 2.86 -21.32
C THR A 116 -1.81 1.88 -20.36
N ASP A 117 -2.05 0.58 -20.52
CA ASP A 117 -1.47 -0.45 -19.65
C ASP A 117 0.07 -0.37 -19.60
N PHE A 118 0.70 -0.06 -20.73
CA PHE A 118 2.15 0.12 -20.80
C PHE A 118 2.61 1.38 -20.03
N GLN A 119 1.88 2.50 -20.14
CA GLN A 119 2.21 3.71 -19.37
C GLN A 119 2.02 3.51 -17.87
N LEU A 120 0.99 2.74 -17.49
CA LEU A 120 0.76 2.36 -16.11
C LEU A 120 1.91 1.50 -15.59
N ASP A 121 2.35 0.49 -16.36
CA ASP A 121 3.48 -0.38 -15.98
C ASP A 121 4.79 0.42 -15.82
N GLU A 122 5.11 1.28 -16.78
CA GLU A 122 6.27 2.18 -16.72
C GLU A 122 6.21 3.13 -15.52
N LEU A 123 5.03 3.69 -15.24
CA LEU A 123 4.83 4.56 -14.09
C LEU A 123 5.03 3.79 -12.78
N VAL A 124 4.42 2.61 -12.66
CA VAL A 124 4.53 1.75 -11.48
C VAL A 124 5.99 1.32 -11.28
N HIS A 125 6.67 0.89 -12.33
CA HIS A 125 8.08 0.51 -12.29
C HIS A 125 8.96 1.67 -11.78
N ARG A 126 8.74 2.89 -12.30
CA ARG A 126 9.46 4.09 -11.88
C ARG A 126 9.17 4.46 -10.41
N ILE A 127 7.91 4.38 -9.98
CA ILE A 127 7.50 4.71 -8.61
C ILE A 127 8.08 3.72 -7.62
N ILE A 128 7.95 2.41 -7.87
CA ILE A 128 8.45 1.37 -6.97
C ILE A 128 9.97 1.51 -6.80
N GLY A 129 10.72 1.69 -7.89
CA GLY A 129 12.16 1.91 -7.81
C GLY A 129 12.54 3.11 -6.95
N ARG A 130 11.85 4.25 -7.13
CA ARG A 130 12.10 5.47 -6.37
C ARG A 130 11.73 5.33 -4.88
N VAL A 131 10.52 4.86 -4.59
CA VAL A 131 10.00 4.74 -3.21
C VAL A 131 10.83 3.74 -2.41
N THR A 132 11.16 2.59 -2.98
CA THR A 132 11.96 1.58 -2.27
C THR A 132 13.37 2.07 -1.95
N ARG A 133 13.98 2.90 -2.82
CA ARG A 133 15.26 3.54 -2.54
C ARG A 133 15.17 4.50 -1.36
N LEU A 134 14.15 5.36 -1.33
CA LEU A 134 13.92 6.30 -0.22
C LEU A 134 13.66 5.56 1.10
N VAL A 135 12.81 4.52 1.09
CA VAL A 135 12.55 3.71 2.28
C VAL A 135 13.83 3.02 2.77
N ARG A 136 14.66 2.47 1.87
CA ARG A 136 15.95 1.87 2.26
C ARG A 136 16.88 2.88 2.91
N THR A 137 16.95 4.12 2.41
CA THR A 137 17.80 5.16 3.00
C THR A 137 17.27 5.62 4.35
N GLU A 138 15.96 5.85 4.47
CA GLU A 138 15.34 6.20 5.75
C GLU A 138 15.57 5.11 6.81
N LEU A 139 15.35 3.83 6.47
CA LEU A 139 15.58 2.73 7.40
C LEU A 139 17.07 2.50 7.73
N ARG A 140 18.00 2.86 6.84
CA ARG A 140 19.43 2.87 7.18
C ARG A 140 19.73 3.96 8.20
N MET A 141 19.28 5.18 7.93
CA MET A 141 19.45 6.33 8.82
C MET A 141 18.79 6.07 10.18
N ASP A 142 17.62 5.45 10.18
CA ASP A 142 16.88 5.11 11.39
C ASP A 142 17.63 4.07 12.23
N ARG A 143 18.25 3.05 11.60
CA ARG A 143 19.12 2.08 12.30
C ARG A 143 20.33 2.75 12.96
N GLU A 144 21.00 3.65 12.25
CA GLU A 144 22.14 4.40 12.80
C GLU A 144 21.71 5.29 13.97
N ARG A 145 20.55 5.93 13.86
CA ARG A 145 19.96 6.79 14.90
C ARG A 145 19.55 5.99 16.13
N ILE A 146 18.80 4.91 15.94
CA ILE A 146 18.39 4.00 17.02
C ILE A 146 19.61 3.35 17.67
N GLY A 147 20.64 2.98 16.89
CA GLY A 147 21.90 2.43 17.40
C GLY A 147 22.62 3.38 18.35
N ARG A 148 22.69 4.68 17.99
CA ARG A 148 23.21 5.73 18.90
C ARG A 148 22.33 5.94 20.12
N LEU A 149 21.00 5.95 19.96
CA LEU A 149 20.07 6.13 21.08
C LEU A 149 20.09 4.95 22.06
N ARG A 150 20.49 3.76 21.59
CA ARG A 150 20.61 2.54 22.39
C ARG A 150 21.98 2.39 23.06
N ASP A 151 22.97 3.21 22.73
CA ASP A 151 24.31 3.15 23.34
C ASP A 151 24.48 4.32 24.33
N PRO A 152 24.20 4.12 25.63
CA PRO A 152 24.51 5.11 26.67
C PRO A 152 26.01 5.06 26.96
N ARG A 153 26.81 5.71 26.11
CA ARG A 153 28.26 5.88 26.30
C ARG A 153 28.63 7.35 26.24
#